data_AF-A0A8S4HIU9-F1
#
_entry.id   AF-A0A8S4HIU9-F1
#
_cell.length_a   1.000
_cell.length_b   1.000
_cell.length_c   1.000
_cell.angle_alpha   90.00
_cell.angle_beta   90.00
_cell.angle_gamma   90.00
#
_symmetry.space_group_name_H-M   'P 1'
#
loop_
_entity.id
_entity.type
_entity.pdbx_description
1 polymer ?
#
loop_
_entity_poly.entity_id
_entity_poly.type
_entity_poly.pdbx_seq_one_letter_code
_entity_poly.pdbx_strand_id
1 'polypeptide(L)'
;MKDSIYNYVSKFPVIYSIIDKNNDVTVGKNTSNCESFKADKLSNYHSAVEFTKLCAKTAENQKVIVNDPNFSEAAYCEYINYWIYDTLKSLDPFNYSSLLDKFYEKLDNLKDCKKYNRDISPEMHKKLKDLYEMYDDFNKFKKESLDNLIGTCNYGITCVEKYNKYVKKCKRYYKNGLCMNLIYFKYEYDDHIKNITNISKCKHKIKNLEPIKSDLAAIISLSFVLMTLISFILLYLYKFTSFGPWISTNLGGKNIRNKPDKRMQRLQNTSENDGTRYKLPYHST
;
A
#
# COMPACT_ATOMS: atom_id res chain seq x y z
N MET A 1 -1.62 4.17 -11.50
CA MET A 1 -0.72 3.61 -12.53
C MET A 1 -0.28 2.27 -11.97
N LYS A 2 -0.88 1.18 -12.43
CA LYS A 2 -0.88 -0.09 -11.67
C LYS A 2 0.48 -0.80 -11.68
N ASP A 3 1.37 -0.48 -12.61
CA ASP A 3 2.67 -1.14 -12.77
C ASP A 3 3.80 -0.15 -13.00
N SER A 4 4.39 0.36 -11.92
CA SER A 4 5.65 1.09 -12.00
C SER A 4 6.67 0.48 -11.07
N ILE A 5 7.91 0.35 -11.54
CA ILE A 5 9.07 -0.08 -10.74
C ILE A 5 9.35 0.84 -9.53
N TYR A 6 8.74 2.03 -9.50
CA TYR A 6 8.88 2.99 -8.41
C TYR A 6 7.81 2.85 -7.31
N ASN A 7 6.85 1.92 -7.45
CA ASN A 7 5.67 1.85 -6.58
C ASN A 7 6.03 1.54 -5.11
N TYR A 8 7.00 0.65 -4.88
CA TYR A 8 7.32 0.16 -3.54
C TYR A 8 8.63 0.68 -2.95
N VAL A 9 9.31 1.62 -3.63
CA VAL A 9 10.65 2.08 -3.23
C VAL A 9 10.67 2.71 -1.83
N SER A 10 9.55 3.29 -1.38
CA SER A 10 9.42 3.81 -0.01
C SER A 10 9.59 2.75 1.07
N LYS A 11 9.33 1.48 0.74
CA LYS A 11 9.47 0.34 1.64
C LYS A 11 10.87 -0.26 1.65
N PHE A 12 11.69 -0.01 0.62
CA PHE A 12 12.98 -0.66 0.44
C PHE A 12 13.95 -0.45 1.62
N PRO A 13 14.14 0.77 2.16
CA PRO A 13 15.04 0.96 3.30
C PRO A 13 14.54 0.24 4.56
N VAL A 14 13.22 0.14 4.75
CA VAL A 14 12.63 -0.58 5.89
C VAL A 14 12.85 -2.08 5.74
N ILE A 15 12.58 -2.63 4.56
CA ILE A 15 12.86 -4.04 4.22
C ILE A 15 14.34 -4.37 4.47
N TYR A 16 15.26 -3.54 3.95
CA TYR A 16 16.69 -3.70 4.19
C TYR A 16 17.02 -3.71 5.69
N SER A 17 16.45 -2.77 6.46
CA SER A 17 16.72 -2.70 7.91
C SER A 17 16.23 -3.93 8.68
N ILE A 18 15.17 -4.60 8.23
CA ILE A 18 14.69 -5.86 8.81
C ILE A 18 15.68 -6.99 8.48
N ILE A 19 16.10 -7.08 7.22
CA ILE A 19 17.08 -8.08 6.77
C ILE A 19 18.41 -7.91 7.50
N ASP A 20 18.91 -6.68 7.63
CA ASP A 20 20.23 -6.40 8.18
C ASP A 20 20.32 -6.69 9.68
N LYS A 21 19.29 -6.35 10.46
CA LYS A 21 19.24 -6.49 11.93
C LYS A 21 19.39 -7.92 12.46
N ASN A 22 19.09 -8.95 11.68
CA ASN A 22 19.25 -10.34 12.12
C ASN A 22 20.74 -10.70 12.12
N ASN A 23 21.37 -10.70 13.29
CA ASN A 23 22.81 -10.83 13.42
C ASN A 23 23.34 -12.25 13.12
N ASP A 24 22.52 -13.27 13.33
CA ASP A 24 22.90 -14.66 13.05
C ASP A 24 22.30 -15.14 11.75
N VAL A 25 23.16 -15.37 10.76
CA VAL A 25 22.84 -16.29 9.67
C VAL A 25 23.04 -17.67 10.25
N THR A 26 21.95 -18.38 10.51
CA THR A 26 22.05 -19.81 10.82
C THR A 26 22.66 -20.51 9.60
N VAL A 27 23.81 -21.16 9.77
CA VAL A 27 24.38 -22.01 8.72
C VAL A 27 23.32 -23.03 8.33
N GLY A 28 22.84 -22.96 7.09
CA GLY A 28 21.69 -23.72 6.65
C GLY A 28 21.51 -23.69 5.14
N LYS A 29 20.37 -24.23 4.67
CA LYS A 29 20.07 -24.40 3.24
C LYS A 29 20.24 -23.11 2.43
N ASN A 30 19.79 -21.98 2.97
CA ASN A 30 19.88 -20.69 2.28
C ASN A 30 21.34 -20.22 2.11
N THR A 31 22.18 -20.40 3.13
CA THR A 31 23.62 -20.11 3.06
C THR A 31 24.29 -20.94 1.97
N SER A 32 24.06 -22.26 1.96
CA SER A 32 24.63 -23.14 0.92
C SER A 32 24.13 -22.78 -0.49
N ASN A 33 22.87 -22.40 -0.63
CA ASN A 33 22.32 -21.95 -1.92
C ASN A 33 22.96 -20.64 -2.39
N CYS A 34 23.18 -19.68 -1.49
CA CYS A 34 23.87 -18.42 -1.78
C CYS A 34 25.35 -18.64 -2.12
N GLU A 35 26.03 -19.58 -1.46
CA GLU A 35 27.40 -19.98 -1.81
C GLU A 35 27.45 -20.66 -3.19
N SER A 36 26.48 -21.50 -3.51
CA SER A 36 26.36 -22.13 -4.84
C SER A 36 26.14 -21.07 -5.92
N PHE A 37 25.25 -20.09 -5.69
CA PHE A 37 25.05 -18.98 -6.61
C PHE A 37 26.34 -18.16 -6.79
N LYS A 38 27.05 -17.86 -5.70
CA LYS A 38 28.34 -17.16 -5.72
C LYS A 38 29.36 -17.90 -6.58
N ALA A 39 29.51 -19.20 -6.40
CA ALA A 39 30.46 -20.03 -7.16
C ALA A 39 30.12 -20.07 -8.67
N ASP A 40 28.84 -20.10 -9.03
CA ASP A 40 28.37 -20.16 -10.42
C ASP A 40 28.43 -18.80 -11.15
N LYS A 41 28.10 -17.70 -10.45
CA LYS A 41 27.88 -16.39 -11.09
C LYS A 41 28.81 -15.27 -10.66
N LEU A 42 29.50 -15.40 -9.53
CA LEU A 42 30.24 -14.30 -8.89
C LEU A 42 31.73 -14.61 -8.70
N SER A 43 32.32 -15.49 -9.52
CA SER A 43 33.73 -15.90 -9.39
C SER A 43 34.73 -14.73 -9.42
N ASN A 44 34.42 -13.66 -10.15
CA ASN A 44 35.25 -12.46 -10.27
C ASN A 44 34.77 -11.27 -9.42
N TYR A 45 33.81 -11.48 -8.50
CA TYR A 45 33.25 -10.40 -7.67
C TYR A 45 34.04 -10.23 -6.37
N HIS A 46 34.56 -9.03 -6.11
CA HIS A 46 35.44 -8.77 -4.97
C HIS A 46 34.72 -8.85 -3.61
N SER A 47 33.46 -8.41 -3.52
CA SER A 47 32.66 -8.38 -2.27
C SER A 47 31.74 -9.59 -2.12
N ALA A 48 32.24 -10.76 -2.53
CA ALA A 48 31.42 -11.97 -2.60
C ALA A 48 31.01 -12.52 -1.22
N VAL A 49 31.78 -12.24 -0.17
CA VAL A 49 31.47 -12.69 1.20
C VAL A 49 30.28 -11.91 1.79
N GLU A 50 30.32 -10.59 1.69
CA GLU A 50 29.24 -9.71 2.14
C GLU A 50 27.94 -10.00 1.38
N PHE A 51 28.05 -10.22 0.06
CA PHE A 51 26.92 -10.64 -0.76
C PHE A 51 26.28 -11.93 -0.24
N THR A 52 27.07 -12.99 0.00
CA THR A 52 26.55 -14.29 0.45
C THR A 52 25.83 -14.17 1.79
N LYS A 53 26.36 -13.37 2.73
CA LYS A 53 25.72 -13.11 4.01
C LYS A 53 24.36 -12.43 3.83
N LEU A 54 24.30 -11.36 3.05
CA LEU A 54 23.05 -10.62 2.82
C LEU A 54 22.04 -11.43 2.00
N CYS A 55 22.51 -12.25 1.06
CA CYS A 55 21.70 -13.21 0.30
C CYS A 55 21.00 -14.21 1.24
N ALA A 56 21.74 -14.82 2.17
CA ALA A 56 21.17 -15.78 3.10
C ALA A 56 20.14 -15.13 4.02
N LYS A 57 20.47 -13.97 4.61
CA LYS A 57 19.54 -13.18 5.44
C LYS A 57 18.28 -12.79 4.68
N THR A 58 18.43 -12.39 3.42
CA THR A 58 17.29 -12.03 2.56
C THR A 58 16.36 -13.22 2.48
N ALA A 59 16.87 -14.38 2.06
CA ALA A 59 16.08 -15.60 1.96
C ALA A 59 15.41 -16.01 3.29
N GLU A 60 16.14 -16.00 4.40
CA GLU A 60 15.60 -16.37 5.72
C GLU A 60 14.45 -15.46 6.17
N ASN A 61 14.51 -14.17 5.85
CA ASN A 61 13.51 -13.18 6.24
C ASN A 61 12.26 -13.15 5.35
N GLN A 62 12.21 -13.95 4.27
CA GLN A 62 11.08 -13.92 3.33
C GLN A 62 9.72 -14.08 4.04
N LYS A 63 9.56 -15.10 4.89
CA LYS A 63 8.30 -15.33 5.61
C LYS A 63 7.97 -14.20 6.58
N VAL A 64 8.96 -13.66 7.28
CA VAL A 64 8.77 -12.55 8.24
C VAL A 64 8.26 -11.32 7.53
N ILE A 65 8.86 -10.97 6.39
CA ILE A 65 8.52 -9.75 5.65
C ILE A 65 7.21 -9.92 4.89
N VAL A 66 6.98 -11.05 4.22
CA VAL A 66 5.77 -11.28 3.40
C VAL A 66 4.51 -11.42 4.27
N ASN A 67 4.64 -11.90 5.51
CA ASN A 67 3.50 -12.00 6.43
C ASN A 67 3.21 -10.71 7.22
N ASP A 68 4.10 -9.72 7.17
CA ASP A 68 3.86 -8.42 7.81
C ASP A 68 2.87 -7.60 6.94
N PRO A 69 1.73 -7.15 7.51
CA PRO A 69 0.70 -6.44 6.75
C PRO A 69 1.18 -5.10 6.15
N ASN A 70 2.32 -4.57 6.59
CA ASN A 70 2.91 -3.35 6.04
C ASN A 70 3.63 -3.56 4.70
N PHE A 71 3.90 -4.82 4.33
CA PHE A 71 4.56 -5.19 3.09
C PHE A 71 3.67 -6.09 2.25
N SER A 72 3.88 -6.02 0.94
CA SER A 72 3.37 -7.03 0.02
C SER A 72 4.53 -7.88 -0.46
N GLU A 73 4.21 -9.09 -0.92
CA GLU A 73 5.16 -9.93 -1.64
C GLU A 73 5.81 -9.16 -2.81
N ALA A 74 5.03 -8.36 -3.54
CA ALA A 74 5.54 -7.51 -4.61
C ALA A 74 6.58 -6.50 -4.13
N ALA A 75 6.35 -5.84 -2.99
CA ALA A 75 7.31 -4.88 -2.43
C ALA A 75 8.64 -5.55 -2.06
N TYR A 76 8.57 -6.74 -1.46
CA TYR A 76 9.75 -7.52 -1.07
C TYR A 76 10.54 -8.02 -2.29
N CYS A 77 9.86 -8.58 -3.29
CA CYS A 77 10.51 -9.06 -4.51
C CYS A 77 11.08 -7.92 -5.37
N GLU A 78 10.38 -6.77 -5.48
CA GLU A 78 10.93 -5.59 -6.16
C GLU A 78 12.16 -5.04 -5.44
N TYR A 79 12.21 -5.11 -4.09
CA TYR A 79 13.41 -4.78 -3.34
C TYR A 79 14.58 -5.71 -3.69
N ILE A 80 14.36 -7.03 -3.72
CA ILE A 80 15.39 -8.01 -4.09
C ILE A 80 15.92 -7.72 -5.50
N ASN A 81 15.01 -7.49 -6.45
CA ASN A 81 15.37 -7.15 -7.84
C ASN A 81 16.28 -5.91 -7.90
N TYR A 82 15.91 -4.84 -7.18
CA TYR A 82 16.72 -3.64 -7.06
C TYR A 82 18.08 -3.91 -6.41
N TRP A 83 18.11 -4.65 -5.30
CA TRP A 83 19.32 -4.94 -4.55
C TRP A 83 20.32 -5.75 -5.37
N ILE A 84 19.87 -6.80 -6.07
CA ILE A 84 20.70 -7.60 -6.99
C ILE A 84 21.30 -6.72 -8.06
N TYR A 85 20.51 -5.84 -8.69
CA TYR A 85 21.04 -4.90 -9.67
C TYR A 85 22.10 -3.97 -9.06
N ASP A 86 21.76 -3.28 -7.96
CA ASP A 86 22.66 -2.27 -7.37
C ASP A 86 24.00 -2.87 -6.94
N THR A 87 23.96 -4.09 -6.42
CA THR A 87 25.13 -4.81 -5.90
C THR A 87 26.00 -5.37 -7.02
N LEU A 88 25.39 -5.92 -8.08
CA LEU A 88 26.09 -6.71 -9.08
C LEU A 88 26.29 -6.00 -10.43
N LYS A 89 25.78 -4.78 -10.63
CA LYS A 89 25.93 -3.99 -11.88
C LYS A 89 27.38 -3.72 -12.30
N SER A 90 28.36 -3.91 -11.43
CA SER A 90 29.79 -3.75 -11.74
C SER A 90 30.46 -5.04 -12.22
N LEU A 91 29.74 -6.16 -12.30
CA LEU A 91 30.25 -7.38 -12.91
C LEU A 91 30.55 -7.16 -14.39
N ASP A 92 31.56 -7.85 -14.91
CA ASP A 92 31.90 -7.83 -16.33
C ASP A 92 32.07 -9.27 -16.84
N PRO A 93 31.22 -9.76 -17.77
CA PRO A 93 30.04 -9.06 -18.33
C PRO A 93 28.85 -9.04 -17.37
N PHE A 94 28.14 -7.90 -17.30
CA PHE A 94 26.88 -7.79 -16.56
C PHE A 94 25.68 -8.19 -17.42
N ASN A 95 24.97 -9.24 -17.02
CA ASN A 95 23.66 -9.61 -17.58
C ASN A 95 22.63 -9.76 -16.46
N TYR A 96 21.85 -8.70 -16.24
CA TYR A 96 20.91 -8.63 -15.14
C TYR A 96 19.86 -9.75 -15.16
N SER A 97 19.24 -10.00 -16.31
CA SER A 97 18.17 -11.00 -16.46
C SER A 97 18.68 -12.41 -16.13
N SER A 98 19.83 -12.80 -16.71
CA SER A 98 20.48 -14.08 -16.45
C SER A 98 20.88 -14.26 -14.97
N LEU A 99 21.42 -13.20 -14.35
CA LEU A 99 21.77 -13.21 -12.92
C LEU A 99 20.53 -13.43 -12.05
N LEU A 100 19.45 -12.70 -12.33
CA LEU A 100 18.23 -12.75 -11.54
C LEU A 100 17.52 -14.10 -11.66
N ASP A 101 17.44 -14.65 -12.87
CA ASP A 101 16.86 -15.98 -13.10
C ASP A 101 17.62 -17.06 -12.34
N LYS A 102 18.95 -17.02 -12.39
CA LYS A 102 19.82 -17.97 -11.69
C LYS A 102 19.75 -17.80 -10.18
N PHE A 103 19.62 -16.56 -9.69
CA PHE A 103 19.43 -16.28 -8.27
C PHE A 103 18.16 -16.94 -7.75
N TYR A 104 17.04 -16.77 -8.44
CA TYR A 104 15.76 -17.36 -8.05
C TYR A 104 15.66 -18.86 -8.32
N GLU A 105 16.43 -19.43 -9.26
CA GLU A 105 16.56 -20.89 -9.40
C GLU A 105 17.21 -21.53 -8.17
N LYS A 106 18.22 -20.87 -7.60
CA LYS A 106 18.99 -21.38 -6.45
C LYS A 106 18.27 -21.20 -5.12
N LEU A 107 17.42 -20.18 -4.99
CA LEU A 107 16.73 -19.86 -3.74
C LEU A 107 15.24 -20.24 -3.82
N ASP A 108 14.93 -21.48 -3.42
CA ASP A 108 13.57 -22.05 -3.49
C ASP A 108 12.49 -21.15 -2.90
N ASN A 109 12.77 -20.55 -1.74
CA ASN A 109 11.87 -19.67 -1.01
C ASN A 109 11.64 -18.32 -1.71
N LEU A 110 12.50 -17.94 -2.65
CA LEU A 110 12.36 -16.70 -3.43
C LEU A 110 11.86 -16.96 -4.85
N LYS A 111 11.54 -18.21 -5.23
CA LYS A 111 11.09 -18.55 -6.59
C LYS A 111 9.88 -17.75 -7.05
N ASP A 112 8.95 -17.47 -6.15
CA ASP A 112 7.73 -16.71 -6.46
C ASP A 112 8.04 -15.25 -6.86
N CYS A 113 9.21 -14.72 -6.47
CA CYS A 113 9.64 -13.40 -6.88
C CYS A 113 9.90 -13.26 -8.38
N LYS A 114 10.07 -14.39 -9.12
CA LYS A 114 10.22 -14.38 -10.58
C LYS A 114 9.08 -13.66 -11.29
N LYS A 115 7.85 -13.68 -10.74
CA LYS A 115 6.69 -12.99 -11.34
C LYS A 115 6.80 -11.46 -11.29
N TYR A 116 7.70 -10.91 -10.47
CA TYR A 116 7.97 -9.48 -10.36
C TYR A 116 9.26 -9.06 -11.09
N ASN A 117 9.89 -9.97 -11.85
CA ASN A 117 11.06 -9.66 -12.66
C ASN A 117 10.71 -8.55 -13.67
N ARG A 118 11.50 -7.48 -13.64
CA ARG A 118 11.38 -6.36 -14.56
C ARG A 118 12.77 -5.93 -14.97
N ASP A 119 12.93 -5.61 -16.26
CA ASP A 119 14.19 -5.05 -16.74
C ASP A 119 14.47 -3.72 -16.06
N ILE A 120 15.72 -3.58 -15.58
CA ILE A 120 16.20 -2.34 -14.98
C ILE A 120 17.27 -1.78 -15.90
N SER A 121 16.96 -0.66 -16.56
CA SER A 121 17.99 0.08 -17.29
C SER A 121 18.89 0.86 -16.33
N PRO A 122 20.12 1.23 -16.72
CA PRO A 122 20.99 2.07 -15.88
C PRO A 122 20.34 3.38 -15.43
N GLU A 123 19.51 3.99 -16.30
CA GLU A 123 18.77 5.21 -15.95
C GLU A 123 17.66 4.94 -14.93
N MET A 124 16.94 3.82 -15.05
CA MET A 124 15.94 3.41 -14.07
C MET A 124 16.58 3.13 -12.71
N HIS A 125 17.69 2.39 -12.70
CA HIS A 125 18.46 2.10 -11.50
C HIS A 125 18.90 3.38 -10.79
N LYS A 126 19.48 4.34 -11.52
CA LYS A 126 19.91 5.62 -10.94
C LYS A 126 18.76 6.34 -10.19
N LYS A 127 17.56 6.34 -10.78
CA LYS A 127 16.36 6.94 -10.15
C LYS A 127 15.86 6.11 -8.95
N LEU A 128 15.91 4.78 -9.03
CA LEU A 128 15.58 3.90 -7.90
C LEU A 128 16.52 4.15 -6.73
N LYS A 129 17.82 4.26 -7.00
CA LYS A 129 18.84 4.54 -5.99
C LYS A 129 18.64 5.91 -5.34
N ASP A 130 18.41 6.95 -6.14
CA ASP A 130 18.10 8.28 -5.58
C ASP A 130 16.86 8.27 -4.68
N LEU A 131 15.79 7.56 -5.08
CA LEU A 131 14.60 7.40 -4.24
C LEU A 131 14.87 6.58 -2.98
N TYR A 132 15.61 5.47 -3.10
CA TYR A 132 16.01 4.63 -1.97
C TYR A 132 16.74 5.46 -0.92
N GLU A 133 17.77 6.21 -1.32
CA GLU A 133 18.55 7.06 -0.43
C GLU A 133 17.70 8.20 0.17
N MET A 134 16.77 8.76 -0.60
CA MET A 134 15.84 9.77 -0.11
C MET A 134 14.93 9.22 1.00
N TYR A 135 14.38 8.01 0.84
CA TYR A 135 13.54 7.38 1.87
C TYR A 135 14.37 6.88 3.06
N ASP A 136 15.61 6.43 2.84
CA ASP A 136 16.51 6.05 3.92
C ASP A 136 16.83 7.26 4.81
N ASP A 137 17.19 8.39 4.21
CA ASP A 137 17.36 9.67 4.89
C ASP A 137 16.06 10.08 5.61
N PHE A 138 14.89 9.97 4.97
CA PHE A 138 13.62 10.32 5.62
C PHE A 138 13.30 9.42 6.82
N ASN A 139 13.58 8.12 6.75
CA ASN A 139 13.39 7.20 7.87
C ASN A 139 14.33 7.49 9.03
N LYS A 140 15.57 7.92 8.75
CA LYS A 140 16.50 8.39 9.78
C LYS A 140 16.04 9.71 10.39
N PHE A 141 15.55 10.64 9.55
CA PHE A 141 14.96 11.89 10.02
C PHE A 141 13.76 11.66 10.94
N LYS A 142 12.89 10.70 10.63
CA LYS A 142 11.77 10.29 11.50
C LYS A 142 12.21 9.81 12.88
N LYS A 143 13.37 9.16 12.97
CA LYS A 143 13.92 8.70 14.26
C LYS A 143 14.58 9.85 15.02
N GLU A 144 15.45 10.60 14.32
CA GLU A 144 16.14 11.78 14.85
C GLU A 144 15.17 12.83 15.41
N SER A 145 14.01 13.01 14.77
CA SER A 145 13.01 13.99 15.20
C SER A 145 12.19 13.58 16.43
N LEU A 146 12.22 12.30 16.82
CA LEU A 146 11.61 11.79 18.05
C LEU A 146 12.56 11.88 19.25
N ASP A 147 13.87 11.78 19.00
CA ASP A 147 14.89 11.80 20.04
C ASP A 147 15.27 13.25 20.41
N ASN A 148 14.94 13.66 21.63
CA ASN A 148 15.22 15.02 22.17
C ASN A 148 16.72 15.36 22.30
N LEU A 149 17.60 14.43 21.95
CA LEU A 149 18.96 14.37 22.49
C LEU A 149 20.03 15.05 21.66
N ILE A 150 19.88 15.23 20.33
CA ILE A 150 20.65 16.13 19.44
C ILE A 150 20.30 15.75 18.00
N GLY A 151 19.66 16.66 17.25
CA GLY A 151 19.44 16.49 15.82
C GLY A 151 19.94 17.69 15.03
N THR A 152 20.87 17.47 14.10
CA THR A 152 21.35 18.48 13.15
C THR A 152 20.34 18.73 12.02
N CYS A 153 19.35 17.84 11.90
CA CYS A 153 18.34 17.77 10.85
C CYS A 153 18.94 17.46 9.48
N ASN A 154 20.17 16.93 9.47
CA ASN A 154 20.92 16.69 8.23
C ASN A 154 20.19 15.70 7.33
N TYR A 155 19.63 14.63 7.89
CA TYR A 155 18.85 13.66 7.12
C TYR A 155 17.59 14.28 6.49
N GLY A 156 16.92 15.18 7.23
CA GLY A 156 15.79 15.95 6.70
C GLY A 156 16.21 16.88 5.55
N ILE A 157 17.38 17.52 5.65
CA ILE A 157 17.91 18.37 4.58
C ILE A 157 18.26 17.52 3.35
N THR A 158 18.99 16.43 3.52
CA THR A 158 19.47 15.60 2.40
C THR A 158 18.32 14.89 1.68
N CYS A 159 17.27 14.45 2.38
CA CYS A 159 16.09 13.90 1.69
C CYS A 159 15.36 14.96 0.86
N VAL A 160 15.29 16.21 1.34
CA VAL A 160 14.66 17.32 0.61
C VAL A 160 15.47 17.74 -0.62
N GLU A 161 16.80 17.74 -0.54
CA GLU A 161 17.66 17.98 -1.71
C GLU A 161 17.42 16.95 -2.81
N LYS A 162 17.32 15.66 -2.44
CA LYS A 162 17.01 14.58 -3.38
C LYS A 162 15.62 14.72 -3.99
N TYR A 163 14.61 15.12 -3.20
CA TYR A 163 13.29 15.46 -3.72
C TYR A 163 13.36 16.59 -4.76
N ASN A 164 14.01 17.71 -4.40
CA ASN A 164 14.09 18.92 -5.22
C ASN A 164 14.80 18.71 -6.56
N LYS A 165 15.76 17.77 -6.64
CA LYS A 165 16.41 17.34 -7.89
C LYS A 165 15.41 17.00 -8.99
N TYR A 166 14.26 16.43 -8.64
CA TYR A 166 13.26 15.95 -9.58
C TYR A 166 12.04 16.85 -9.74
N VAL A 167 11.81 17.79 -8.82
CA VAL A 167 10.61 18.66 -8.79
C VAL A 167 10.40 19.39 -10.12
N LYS A 168 11.43 20.06 -10.66
CA LYS A 168 11.30 20.83 -11.92
C LYS A 168 10.86 19.95 -13.09
N LYS A 169 11.39 18.73 -13.19
CA LYS A 169 11.01 17.75 -14.23
C LYS A 169 9.59 17.24 -14.00
N CYS A 170 9.26 16.91 -12.75
CA CYS A 170 7.95 16.37 -12.39
C CYS A 170 6.82 17.37 -12.52
N LYS A 171 7.05 18.67 -12.30
CA LYS A 171 6.06 19.72 -12.58
C LYS A 171 5.66 19.79 -14.04
N ARG A 172 6.60 19.52 -14.96
CA ARG A 172 6.32 19.49 -16.40
C ARG A 172 5.60 18.20 -16.82
N TYR A 173 5.98 17.06 -16.23
CA TYR A 173 5.52 15.74 -16.64
C TYR A 173 5.25 14.82 -15.45
N TYR A 174 4.19 15.09 -14.67
CA TYR A 174 3.97 14.39 -13.40
C TYR A 174 3.42 12.95 -13.53
N LYS A 175 2.80 12.59 -14.68
CA LYS A 175 2.12 11.30 -14.89
C LYS A 175 3.11 10.15 -15.17
N ASN A 176 4.06 9.94 -14.28
CA ASN A 176 4.96 8.79 -14.31
C ASN A 176 5.25 8.30 -12.88
N GLY A 177 5.70 7.05 -12.74
CA GLY A 177 5.85 6.42 -11.43
C GLY A 177 6.81 7.15 -10.49
N LEU A 178 7.93 7.67 -10.99
CA LEU A 178 8.87 8.46 -10.19
C LEU A 178 8.18 9.70 -9.60
N CYS A 179 7.48 10.47 -10.43
CA CYS A 179 6.83 11.69 -9.99
C CYS A 179 5.61 11.43 -9.10
N MET A 180 4.86 10.35 -9.33
CA MET A 180 3.78 9.94 -8.42
C MET A 180 4.34 9.53 -7.05
N ASN A 181 5.47 8.82 -7.01
CA ASN A 181 6.15 8.49 -5.77
C ASN A 181 6.57 9.76 -5.01
N LEU A 182 7.13 10.77 -5.71
CA LEU A 182 7.50 12.05 -5.09
C LEU A 182 6.29 12.86 -4.61
N ILE A 183 5.15 12.78 -5.28
CA ILE A 183 3.90 13.40 -4.81
C ILE A 183 3.48 12.78 -3.47
N TYR A 184 3.53 11.45 -3.33
CA TYR A 184 3.22 10.78 -2.06
C TYR A 184 4.25 11.12 -0.97
N PHE A 185 5.55 11.11 -1.31
CA PHE A 185 6.61 11.50 -0.40
C PHE A 185 6.35 12.89 0.22
N LYS A 186 5.95 13.87 -0.61
CA LYS A 186 5.61 15.20 -0.11
C LYS A 186 4.53 15.17 0.97
N TYR A 187 3.46 14.40 0.76
CA TYR A 187 2.38 14.32 1.75
C TYR A 187 2.85 13.66 3.05
N GLU A 188 3.60 12.56 2.97
CA GLU A 188 4.15 11.91 4.16
C GLU A 188 5.15 12.81 4.90
N TYR A 189 6.00 13.53 4.17
CA TYR A 189 6.98 14.44 4.74
C TYR A 189 6.30 15.62 5.43
N ASP A 190 5.36 16.28 4.75
CA ASP A 190 4.64 17.43 5.29
C ASP A 190 3.79 17.06 6.50
N ASP A 191 3.21 15.85 6.51
CA ASP A 191 2.50 15.33 7.68
C ASP A 191 3.44 15.10 8.86
N HIS A 192 4.59 14.45 8.61
CA HIS A 192 5.59 14.24 9.64
C HIS A 192 6.03 15.56 10.28
N ILE A 193 6.37 16.58 9.49
CA ILE A 193 6.84 17.86 10.04
C ILE A 193 5.78 18.66 10.80
N LYS A 194 4.49 18.47 10.50
CA LYS A 194 3.39 19.06 11.27
C LYS A 194 3.24 18.40 12.64
N ASN A 195 3.47 17.09 12.70
CA ASN A 195 3.22 16.28 13.89
C ASN A 195 4.40 16.23 14.87
N ILE A 196 5.60 16.67 14.48
CA ILE A 196 6.71 16.71 15.43
C ILE A 196 6.55 17.90 16.39
N THR A 197 6.42 17.58 17.68
CA THR A 197 6.18 18.54 18.77
C THR A 197 7.48 19.09 19.39
N ASN A 198 8.61 18.37 19.26
CA ASN A 198 9.90 18.70 19.91
C ASN A 198 10.89 19.48 19.02
N ILE A 199 10.41 20.07 17.91
CA ILE A 199 11.25 20.81 16.96
C ILE A 199 11.56 22.23 17.45
N SER A 200 12.38 22.40 18.48
CA SER A 200 13.04 23.72 18.66
C SER A 200 14.22 23.87 17.68
N LYS A 201 14.91 22.78 17.31
CA LYS A 201 16.17 22.83 16.53
C LYS A 201 16.01 22.68 15.01
N CYS A 202 15.01 21.94 14.51
CA CYS A 202 14.79 21.75 13.07
C CYS A 202 13.85 22.79 12.42
N LYS A 203 13.16 23.61 13.20
CA LYS A 203 11.98 24.39 12.77
C LYS A 203 12.31 25.41 11.71
N HIS A 204 13.52 25.96 11.80
CA HIS A 204 14.00 26.99 10.89
C HIS A 204 14.68 26.42 9.65
N LYS A 205 15.12 25.16 9.68
CA LYS A 205 15.82 24.49 8.58
C LYS A 205 14.89 23.67 7.67
N ILE A 206 13.79 23.18 8.23
CA ILE A 206 12.86 22.27 7.57
C ILE A 206 11.54 23.01 7.32
N LYS A 207 11.06 22.94 6.07
CA LYS A 207 9.80 23.58 5.61
C LYS A 207 8.98 22.57 4.81
N ASN A 208 7.67 22.84 4.68
CA ASN A 208 6.80 22.11 3.77
C ASN A 208 7.37 22.10 2.35
N LEU A 209 7.23 20.98 1.66
CA LEU A 209 7.79 20.83 0.32
C LEU A 209 6.94 21.57 -0.71
N GLU A 210 7.57 22.04 -1.78
CA GLU A 210 6.83 22.62 -2.89
C GLU A 210 6.01 21.54 -3.62
N PRO A 211 4.73 21.77 -3.94
CA PRO A 211 3.91 20.79 -4.66
C PRO A 211 4.41 20.58 -6.11
N ILE A 212 4.52 19.31 -6.51
CA ILE A 212 4.76 18.89 -7.90
C ILE A 212 3.50 19.07 -8.77
N LYS A 213 2.33 18.82 -8.19
CA LYS A 213 1.02 19.02 -8.82
C LYS A 213 0.22 19.95 -7.92
N SER A 214 -0.38 20.99 -8.50
CA SER A 214 -1.34 21.84 -7.79
C SER A 214 -2.43 20.94 -7.20
N ASP A 215 -2.49 21.04 -5.88
CA ASP A 215 -3.06 20.18 -4.87
C ASP A 215 -4.05 19.08 -5.33
N LEU A 216 -3.64 17.81 -5.19
CA LEU A 216 -4.58 16.68 -5.28
C LEU A 216 -5.69 16.83 -4.21
N ALA A 217 -5.34 17.40 -3.05
CA ALA A 217 -6.29 17.70 -1.98
C ALA A 217 -7.26 18.83 -2.36
N ALA A 218 -6.83 19.87 -3.07
CA ALA A 218 -7.73 20.90 -3.60
C ALA A 218 -8.58 20.35 -4.75
N ILE A 219 -8.06 19.45 -5.60
CA ILE A 219 -8.86 18.78 -6.63
C ILE A 219 -9.92 17.86 -6.00
N ILE A 220 -9.55 17.07 -4.99
CA ILE A 220 -10.49 16.20 -4.25
C ILE A 220 -11.50 17.05 -3.48
N SER A 221 -11.04 18.07 -2.76
CA SER A 221 -11.88 19.01 -2.01
C SER A 221 -12.85 19.75 -2.93
N LEU A 222 -12.37 20.27 -4.05
CA LEU A 222 -13.21 20.93 -5.06
C LEU A 222 -14.24 19.97 -5.64
N SER A 223 -13.86 18.73 -5.92
CA SER A 223 -14.79 17.70 -6.41
C SER A 223 -15.86 17.39 -5.37
N PHE A 224 -15.50 17.31 -4.08
CA PHE A 224 -16.43 17.05 -2.98
C PHE A 224 -17.40 18.23 -2.73
N VAL A 225 -16.89 19.47 -2.80
CA VAL A 225 -17.70 20.70 -2.71
C VAL A 225 -18.69 20.81 -3.87
N LEU A 226 -18.26 20.49 -5.10
CA LEU A 226 -19.15 20.50 -6.26
C LEU A 226 -20.24 19.42 -6.15
N MET A 227 -19.89 18.19 -5.74
CA MET A 227 -20.86 17.10 -5.56
C MET A 227 -21.88 17.40 -4.46
N THR A 228 -21.44 17.99 -3.35
CA THR A 228 -22.34 18.40 -2.26
C THR A 228 -23.25 19.54 -2.68
N LEU A 229 -22.74 20.57 -3.37
CA LEU A 229 -23.56 21.66 -3.93
C LEU A 229 -24.62 21.16 -4.90
N ILE A 230 -24.26 20.27 -5.84
CA ILE A 230 -25.23 19.67 -6.77
C ILE A 230 -26.30 18.89 -6.00
N SER A 231 -25.91 18.12 -4.99
CA SER A 231 -26.85 17.36 -4.16
C SER A 231 -27.83 18.27 -3.40
N PHE A 232 -27.35 19.39 -2.83
CA PHE A 232 -28.21 20.38 -2.18
C PHE A 232 -29.17 21.05 -3.16
N ILE A 233 -28.70 21.40 -4.37
CA ILE A 233 -29.55 21.96 -5.43
C ILE A 233 -30.64 20.95 -5.83
N LEU A 234 -30.29 19.67 -6.03
CA LEU A 234 -31.27 18.63 -6.36
C LEU A 234 -32.29 18.40 -5.24
N LEU A 235 -31.86 18.41 -3.97
CA LEU A 235 -32.77 18.30 -2.82
C LEU A 235 -33.71 19.51 -2.72
N TYR A 236 -33.19 20.72 -2.97
CA TYR A 236 -33.98 21.93 -3.02
C TYR A 236 -35.00 21.86 -4.18
N LEU A 237 -34.55 21.50 -5.39
CA LEU A 237 -35.44 21.30 -6.53
C LEU A 237 -36.45 20.19 -6.29
N TYR A 238 -36.10 19.09 -5.62
CA TYR A 238 -37.06 18.04 -5.27
C TYR A 238 -38.14 18.53 -4.30
N LYS A 239 -37.75 19.35 -3.31
CA LYS A 239 -38.68 19.92 -2.33
C LYS A 239 -39.58 21.01 -2.93
N PHE A 240 -39.06 21.80 -3.87
CA PHE A 240 -39.76 22.97 -4.42
C PHE A 240 -40.35 22.77 -5.82
N THR A 241 -39.94 21.72 -6.53
CA THR A 241 -40.52 21.32 -7.82
C THR A 241 -41.47 20.16 -7.56
N SER A 242 -42.75 20.47 -7.45
CA SER A 242 -43.83 19.49 -7.30
C SER A 242 -43.96 18.61 -8.56
N PHE A 243 -43.13 17.57 -8.68
CA PHE A 243 -43.35 16.47 -9.62
C PHE A 243 -44.18 15.32 -9.01
N GLY A 244 -44.80 15.54 -7.84
CA GLY A 244 -45.65 14.57 -7.16
C GLY A 244 -46.74 13.93 -8.04
N PRO A 245 -47.40 14.63 -8.98
CA PRO A 245 -48.43 14.00 -9.80
C PRO A 245 -47.92 13.23 -11.04
N TRP A 246 -46.80 13.61 -11.65
CA TRP A 246 -46.47 13.15 -13.01
C TRP A 246 -45.80 11.77 -13.09
N ILE A 247 -45.06 11.36 -12.05
CA ILE A 247 -44.42 10.03 -12.01
C ILE A 247 -45.45 8.92 -11.66
N SER A 248 -46.59 9.28 -11.04
CA SER A 248 -47.66 8.33 -10.70
C SER A 248 -48.61 8.01 -11.86
N THR A 249 -48.67 8.86 -12.89
CA THR A 249 -49.73 8.77 -13.91
C THR A 249 -49.46 7.78 -15.05
N ASN A 250 -48.28 7.16 -15.14
CA ASN A 250 -47.94 6.29 -16.28
C ASN A 250 -47.62 4.82 -15.96
N LEU A 251 -47.79 4.38 -14.71
CA LEU A 251 -47.56 3.00 -14.31
C LEU A 251 -48.68 2.52 -13.37
N GLY A 252 -49.77 1.98 -13.93
CA GLY A 252 -50.65 1.05 -13.19
C GLY A 252 -52.15 1.31 -13.23
N GLY A 253 -52.84 0.62 -14.14
CA GLY A 253 -54.02 -0.17 -13.80
C GLY A 253 -55.36 0.55 -13.58
N LYS A 254 -56.17 0.63 -14.64
CA LYS A 254 -57.63 0.58 -14.49
C LYS A 254 -58.00 -0.79 -13.93
N ASN A 255 -58.69 -0.85 -12.78
CA ASN A 255 -59.79 -1.80 -12.53
C ASN A 255 -60.58 -1.51 -11.24
N ILE A 256 -61.70 -0.83 -11.44
CA ILE A 256 -63.07 -1.04 -10.92
C ILE A 256 -63.22 -1.85 -9.62
N ARG A 257 -63.77 -1.17 -8.60
CA ARG A 257 -64.29 -1.65 -7.30
C ARG A 257 -65.21 -2.88 -7.44
N ASN A 258 -65.02 -3.86 -6.56
CA ASN A 258 -66.10 -4.71 -6.05
C ASN A 258 -66.13 -4.67 -4.51
N LYS A 259 -67.33 -4.40 -3.97
CA LYS A 259 -67.70 -4.47 -2.55
C LYS A 259 -67.88 -5.95 -2.17
N PRO A 260 -67.60 -6.36 -0.92
CA PRO A 260 -68.76 -6.70 -0.10
C PRO A 260 -68.62 -6.35 1.39
N ASP A 261 -69.78 -6.00 1.94
CA ASP A 261 -70.08 -5.77 3.34
C ASP A 261 -70.75 -7.05 3.91
N LYS A 262 -70.63 -7.26 5.23
CA LYS A 262 -71.25 -8.32 6.08
C LYS A 262 -70.64 -9.73 6.08
N ARG A 263 -69.74 -9.99 7.04
CA ARG A 263 -69.74 -11.17 7.95
C ARG A 263 -68.54 -11.11 8.91
N MET A 264 -68.62 -10.33 9.98
CA MET A 264 -67.71 -10.43 11.15
C MET A 264 -68.50 -10.47 12.47
N GLN A 265 -69.64 -11.17 12.48
CA GLN A 265 -70.33 -11.59 13.69
C GLN A 265 -70.40 -13.12 13.71
N ARG A 266 -69.27 -13.73 14.04
CA ARG A 266 -69.16 -15.07 14.66
C ARG A 266 -67.68 -15.31 14.84
N LEU A 267 -67.26 -15.39 16.10
CA LEU A 267 -66.01 -15.96 16.64
C LEU A 267 -65.53 -15.21 17.91
N GLN A 268 -66.28 -14.22 18.40
CA GLN A 268 -65.98 -13.56 19.68
C GLN A 268 -66.58 -14.22 20.93
N ASN A 269 -67.15 -15.43 20.83
CA ASN A 269 -67.65 -16.13 22.01
C ASN A 269 -67.01 -17.51 22.13
N THR A 270 -66.74 -17.88 23.38
CA THR A 270 -66.30 -19.17 23.94
C THR A 270 -64.81 -19.51 23.86
N SER A 271 -64.04 -18.99 24.82
CA SER A 271 -63.18 -19.86 25.64
C SER A 271 -63.11 -19.33 27.07
N GLU A 272 -64.16 -19.61 27.85
CA GLU A 272 -64.15 -19.45 29.30
C GLU A 272 -64.52 -20.81 29.92
N ASN A 273 -63.50 -21.38 30.56
CA ASN A 273 -63.48 -22.27 31.71
C ASN A 273 -64.33 -23.56 31.79
N ASP A 274 -63.64 -24.56 32.36
CA ASP A 274 -64.11 -25.48 33.41
C ASP A 274 -64.40 -26.96 33.04
N GLY A 275 -64.01 -27.85 33.97
CA GLY A 275 -64.67 -29.16 34.12
C GLY A 275 -63.89 -30.43 33.80
N THR A 276 -62.95 -30.81 34.67
CA THR A 276 -62.83 -32.16 35.29
C THR A 276 -62.97 -33.48 34.49
N ARG A 277 -61.92 -34.32 34.63
CA ARG A 277 -61.93 -35.71 35.18
C ARG A 277 -62.25 -36.96 34.29
N TYR A 278 -61.16 -37.75 34.14
CA TYR A 278 -61.00 -39.22 34.27
C TYR A 278 -61.15 -40.21 33.08
N LYS A 279 -60.04 -40.99 32.95
CA LYS A 279 -59.84 -42.45 32.67
C LYS A 279 -60.01 -43.03 31.24
N LEU A 280 -58.84 -43.41 30.67
CA LEU A 280 -58.37 -44.73 30.14
C LEU A 280 -59.39 -45.71 29.48
N PRO A 281 -58.92 -46.70 28.69
CA PRO A 281 -57.98 -46.76 27.57
C PRO A 281 -58.65 -47.40 26.33
N TYR A 282 -57.93 -47.63 25.22
CA TYR A 282 -57.78 -48.94 24.56
C TYR A 282 -57.04 -48.79 23.21
N HIS A 283 -56.13 -49.74 22.99
CA HIS A 283 -55.41 -50.04 21.76
C HIS A 283 -56.34 -50.34 20.58
N SER A 284 -55.87 -50.13 19.35
CA SER A 284 -55.47 -51.24 18.45
C SER A 284 -54.83 -50.67 17.19
N THR A 285 -53.60 -51.15 16.96
CA THR A 285 -52.81 -51.27 15.70
C THR A 285 -52.95 -50.23 14.60
#